data_AF-A0A1H6E2N8-F1
#
_entry.id   AF-A0A1H6E2N8-F1
#
_cell.length_a   1.000
_cell.length_b   1.000
_cell.length_c   1.000
_cell.angle_alpha   90.00
_cell.angle_beta   90.00
_cell.angle_gamma   90.00
#
_symmetry.space_group_name_H-M   'P 1'
#
loop_
_entity.id
_entity.type
_entity.pdbx_description
1 polymer ?
#
loop_
_entity_poly.entity_id
_entity_poly.type
_entity_poly.pdbx_seq_one_letter_code
_entity_poly.pdbx_strand_id
1 'polypeptide(L)'
;MSTASTYDPGMSDARETERLAALSALIGWADRRERFAEERADLVAAAWRSGSRNVAELARLARVSRDTIYADLKARNIDTSARAQDPVSTAVPGAPLQAESVRPLAQLVDAVARPAYGRAPDDGLAQITASAGRALQAVADALDPPTDQGPGWTRTELMHGLADTGASITRAAHRELAASQDPDELAERTDHLHRSALHRGRDAAAERADVVVALPTGESITVRLGRDHGWTTLSGDSPLLTGEIDGLDHLEVQHALAVLSRVITRKLDEAAFVETREDALPGGPPVRQRIIPSNEDQPPAGRIREVDGTAIGSVSPGQRP
;
A
#
# COMPACT_ATOMS: atom_id res chain seq x y z
N MET A 1 -24.85 36.10 -8.43
CA MET A 1 -23.43 35.95 -8.06
C MET A 1 -23.19 34.47 -7.82
N SER A 2 -22.71 33.73 -8.83
CA SER A 2 -22.37 32.31 -8.69
C SER A 2 -21.06 32.18 -7.93
N THR A 3 -21.08 31.51 -6.79
CA THR A 3 -19.89 30.97 -6.14
C THR A 3 -19.37 29.84 -7.02
N ALA A 4 -18.44 30.14 -7.94
CA ALA A 4 -17.70 29.11 -8.62
C ALA A 4 -16.93 28.32 -7.55
N SER A 5 -17.37 27.09 -7.31
CA SER A 5 -16.71 26.14 -6.44
C SER A 5 -15.32 25.89 -7.03
N THR A 6 -14.31 26.56 -6.47
CA THR A 6 -12.90 26.34 -6.79
C THR A 6 -12.57 24.90 -6.45
N TYR A 7 -12.63 24.04 -7.47
CA TYR A 7 -12.12 22.68 -7.40
C TYR A 7 -10.61 22.77 -7.22
N ASP A 8 -10.12 22.41 -6.03
CA ASP A 8 -8.69 22.30 -5.74
C ASP A 8 -8.25 20.85 -6.03
N PRO A 9 -7.61 20.59 -7.18
CA PRO A 9 -7.17 19.24 -7.54
C PRO A 9 -6.17 18.66 -6.52
N GLY A 10 -5.42 19.49 -5.79
CA GLY A 10 -4.41 19.01 -4.84
C GLY A 10 -5.01 18.35 -3.59
N MET A 11 -6.21 18.74 -3.17
CA MET A 11 -6.89 18.12 -2.02
C MET A 11 -7.42 16.71 -2.32
N SER A 12 -7.72 16.41 -3.59
CA SER A 12 -8.20 15.09 -4.00
C SER A 12 -7.09 14.05 -3.92
N ASP A 13 -5.88 14.39 -4.37
CA ASP A 13 -4.72 13.48 -4.40
C ASP A 13 -4.22 13.11 -3.00
N ALA A 14 -4.18 14.08 -2.09
CA ALA A 14 -3.78 13.85 -0.70
C ALA A 14 -4.76 12.88 0.01
N ARG A 15 -6.07 13.09 -0.15
CA ARG A 15 -7.11 12.23 0.44
C ARG A 15 -7.07 10.82 -0.11
N GLU A 16 -6.85 10.67 -1.41
CA GLU A 16 -6.73 9.35 -2.02
C GLU A 16 -5.46 8.63 -1.52
N THR A 17 -4.34 9.35 -1.36
CA THR A 17 -3.11 8.80 -0.78
C THR A 17 -3.32 8.30 0.65
N GLU A 18 -4.00 9.09 1.49
CA GLU A 18 -4.35 8.70 2.87
C GLU A 18 -5.24 7.46 2.89
N ARG A 19 -6.25 7.42 2.01
CA ARG A 19 -7.15 6.28 1.87
C ARG A 19 -6.39 5.01 1.52
N LEU A 20 -5.48 5.07 0.55
CA LEU A 20 -4.66 3.93 0.15
C LEU A 20 -3.73 3.46 1.28
N ALA A 21 -3.12 4.39 2.02
CA ALA A 21 -2.27 4.05 3.14
C ALA A 21 -3.06 3.31 4.24
N ALA A 22 -4.25 3.81 4.59
CA ALA A 22 -5.11 3.17 5.59
C ALA A 22 -5.61 1.79 5.15
N LEU A 23 -6.03 1.64 3.89
CA LEU A 23 -6.42 0.34 3.33
C LEU A 23 -5.24 -0.64 3.30
N SER A 24 -4.04 -0.17 2.93
CA SER A 24 -2.83 -1.00 2.91
C SER A 24 -2.44 -1.48 4.31
N ALA A 25 -2.57 -0.61 5.32
CA ALA A 25 -2.35 -0.97 6.72
C ALA A 25 -3.36 -2.04 7.18
N LEU A 26 -4.64 -1.91 6.81
CA LEU A 26 -5.67 -2.89 7.13
C LEU A 26 -5.42 -4.26 6.47
N ILE A 27 -4.94 -4.27 5.22
CA ILE A 27 -4.52 -5.50 4.52
C ILE A 27 -3.32 -6.13 5.24
N GLY A 28 -2.29 -5.34 5.54
CA GLY A 28 -1.09 -5.82 6.24
C GLY A 28 -1.35 -6.28 7.68
N TRP A 29 -2.44 -5.83 8.30
CA TRP A 29 -2.92 -6.37 9.57
C TRP A 29 -3.56 -7.76 9.40
N ALA A 30 -4.32 -8.00 8.34
CA ALA A 30 -4.99 -9.29 8.13
C ALA A 30 -3.98 -10.45 8.05
N ASP A 31 -2.78 -10.20 7.51
CA ASP A 31 -1.68 -11.17 7.44
C ASP A 31 -0.97 -11.37 8.81
N ARG A 32 -1.20 -10.48 9.79
CA ARG A 32 -0.58 -10.51 11.13
C ARG A 32 -1.61 -10.62 12.28
N ARG A 33 -2.87 -10.96 11.95
CA ARG A 33 -4.03 -10.87 12.85
C ARG A 33 -3.87 -11.56 14.22
N GLU A 34 -3.11 -12.66 14.26
CA GLU A 34 -2.89 -13.44 15.49
C GLU A 34 -1.99 -12.72 16.50
N ARG A 35 -1.13 -11.81 16.03
CA ARG A 35 -0.17 -11.08 16.88
C ARG A 35 -0.68 -9.72 17.34
N PHE A 36 -1.59 -9.11 16.57
CA PHE A 36 -2.04 -7.72 16.79
C PHE A 36 -3.57 -7.60 16.80
N ALA A 37 -4.28 -8.55 17.42
CA ALA A 37 -5.75 -8.59 17.40
C ALA A 37 -6.42 -7.29 17.89
N GLU A 38 -5.78 -6.58 18.83
CA GLU A 38 -6.29 -5.34 19.45
C GLU A 38 -6.23 -4.12 18.51
N GLU A 39 -5.33 -4.10 17.52
CA GLU A 39 -5.15 -2.97 16.59
C GLU A 39 -6.24 -2.90 15.51
N ARG A 40 -6.99 -3.97 15.28
CA ARG A 40 -7.97 -4.07 14.19
C ARG A 40 -8.96 -2.91 14.20
N ALA A 41 -9.51 -2.61 15.37
CA ALA A 41 -10.53 -1.57 15.50
C ALA A 41 -9.99 -0.17 15.16
N ASP A 42 -8.72 0.11 15.47
CA ASP A 42 -8.07 1.36 15.09
C ASP A 42 -7.85 1.48 13.59
N LEU A 43 -7.39 0.40 12.95
CA LEU A 43 -7.13 0.37 11.51
C LEU A 43 -8.42 0.47 10.69
N VAL A 44 -9.48 -0.22 11.12
CA VAL A 44 -10.82 -0.11 10.53
C VAL A 44 -11.35 1.33 10.67
N ALA A 45 -11.19 1.94 11.84
CA ALA A 45 -11.58 3.33 12.06
C ALA A 45 -10.77 4.32 11.22
N ALA A 46 -9.46 4.11 11.08
CA ALA A 46 -8.60 4.92 10.22
C ALA A 46 -9.04 4.85 8.75
N ALA A 47 -9.28 3.64 8.23
CA ALA A 47 -9.78 3.44 6.86
C ALA A 47 -11.15 4.10 6.62
N TRP A 48 -12.05 4.06 7.61
CA TRP A 48 -13.34 4.75 7.51
C TRP A 48 -13.19 6.28 7.46
N ARG A 49 -12.33 6.82 8.34
CA ARG A 49 -12.06 8.27 8.42
C ARG A 49 -11.35 8.79 7.16
N SER A 50 -10.48 8.00 6.56
CA SER A 50 -9.83 8.31 5.28
C SER A 50 -10.76 8.19 4.07
N GLY A 51 -12.05 7.89 4.26
CA GLY A 51 -13.07 7.92 3.21
C GLY A 51 -13.55 6.57 2.70
N SER A 52 -13.00 5.44 3.16
CA SER A 52 -13.50 4.11 2.77
C SER A 52 -14.78 3.77 3.55
N ARG A 53 -15.94 4.18 3.01
CA ARG A 53 -17.27 4.00 3.63
C ARG A 53 -17.98 2.70 3.27
N ASN A 54 -17.33 1.80 2.52
CA ASN A 54 -17.91 0.52 2.13
C ASN A 54 -17.54 -0.58 3.14
N VAL A 55 -18.47 -0.90 4.05
CA VAL A 55 -18.28 -1.95 5.07
C VAL A 55 -17.95 -3.31 4.45
N ALA A 56 -18.51 -3.65 3.29
CA ALA A 56 -18.23 -4.92 2.62
C ALA A 56 -16.78 -4.98 2.12
N GLU A 57 -16.25 -3.86 1.63
CA GLU A 57 -14.86 -3.73 1.21
C GLU A 57 -13.92 -3.86 2.41
N LEU A 58 -14.17 -3.12 3.50
CA LEU A 58 -13.37 -3.20 4.71
C LEU A 58 -13.34 -4.62 5.29
N ALA A 59 -14.49 -5.29 5.35
CA ALA A 59 -14.60 -6.68 5.79
C ALA A 59 -13.76 -7.63 4.93
N ARG A 60 -13.81 -7.47 3.60
CA ARG A 60 -13.04 -8.27 2.65
C ARG A 60 -11.54 -8.06 2.83
N LEU A 61 -11.08 -6.81 2.94
CA LEU A 61 -9.67 -6.47 3.09
C LEU A 61 -9.10 -6.94 4.43
N ALA A 62 -9.87 -6.79 5.51
CA ALA A 62 -9.51 -7.28 6.83
C ALA A 62 -9.70 -8.80 7.02
N ARG A 63 -10.31 -9.49 6.06
CA ARG A 63 -10.69 -10.91 6.13
C ARG A 63 -11.52 -11.26 7.38
N VAL A 64 -12.48 -10.40 7.73
CA VAL A 64 -13.42 -10.59 8.85
C VAL A 64 -14.88 -10.45 8.38
N SER A 65 -15.83 -10.77 9.25
CA SER A 65 -17.25 -10.57 8.96
C SER A 65 -17.63 -9.08 8.94
N ARG A 66 -18.74 -8.74 8.27
CA ARG A 66 -19.29 -7.36 8.31
C ARG A 66 -19.69 -6.96 9.74
N ASP A 67 -20.21 -7.90 10.52
CA ASP A 67 -20.62 -7.66 11.91
C ASP A 67 -19.42 -7.26 12.78
N THR A 68 -18.26 -7.87 12.54
CA THR A 68 -17.00 -7.49 13.19
C THR A 68 -16.61 -6.05 12.85
N ILE A 69 -16.73 -5.63 11.59
CA ILE A 69 -16.46 -4.24 11.19
C ILE A 69 -17.42 -3.27 11.87
N TYR A 70 -18.72 -3.59 11.94
CA TYR A 70 -19.67 -2.75 12.68
C TYR A 70 -19.33 -2.65 14.17
N ALA A 71 -18.93 -3.75 14.80
CA ALA A 71 -18.51 -3.76 16.20
C ALA A 71 -17.25 -2.92 16.42
N ASP A 72 -16.25 -3.03 15.54
CA ASP A 72 -15.00 -2.27 15.58
C ASP A 72 -15.23 -0.76 15.41
N LEU A 73 -16.06 -0.37 14.43
CA LEU A 73 -16.43 1.03 14.22
C LEU A 73 -17.19 1.59 15.42
N LYS A 74 -18.13 0.81 15.99
CA LYS A 74 -18.85 1.17 17.21
C LYS A 74 -17.92 1.34 18.41
N ALA A 75 -16.91 0.48 18.57
CA ALA A 75 -15.91 0.58 19.63
C ALA A 75 -15.08 1.87 19.57
N ARG A 76 -14.97 2.48 18.37
CA ARG A 76 -14.32 3.77 18.15
C ARG A 76 -15.29 4.94 18.01
N ASN A 77 -16.53 4.76 18.48
CA ASN A 77 -17.61 5.74 18.45
C ASN A 77 -17.93 6.28 17.05
N ILE A 78 -17.79 5.43 16.01
CA ILE A 78 -18.13 5.79 14.64
C ILE A 78 -19.55 5.29 14.33
N ASP A 79 -20.46 6.22 14.07
CA ASP A 79 -21.81 5.91 13.60
C ASP A 79 -21.82 5.68 12.08
N THR A 80 -22.14 4.45 11.67
CA THR A 80 -22.20 4.06 10.25
C THR A 80 -23.47 4.52 9.54
N SER A 81 -24.49 4.98 10.28
CA SER A 81 -25.75 5.48 9.73
C SER A 81 -25.63 6.92 9.24
N ALA A 82 -24.72 7.69 9.82
CA ALA A 82 -24.40 9.07 9.45
C ALA A 82 -23.52 9.15 8.18
N ARG A 83 -23.88 8.43 7.11
CA ARG A 83 -23.09 8.38 5.86
C ARG A 83 -22.91 9.75 5.18
N ALA A 84 -23.84 10.67 5.42
CA ALA A 84 -23.87 12.00 4.80
C ALA A 84 -23.09 13.07 5.56
N GLN A 85 -22.51 12.76 6.72
CA GLN A 85 -21.60 13.70 7.35
C GLN A 85 -20.35 13.76 6.48
N ASP A 86 -20.06 14.97 5.98
CA ASP A 86 -18.78 15.29 5.37
C ASP A 86 -17.69 14.67 6.23
N PRO A 87 -16.67 14.04 5.62
CA PRO A 87 -15.54 13.56 6.39
C PRO A 87 -15.00 14.78 7.14
N VAL A 88 -15.34 14.87 8.43
CA VAL A 88 -14.60 15.72 9.35
C VAL A 88 -13.20 15.18 9.15
N SER A 89 -12.36 15.99 8.52
CA SER A 89 -10.98 15.70 8.21
C SER A 89 -10.25 15.58 9.54
N THR A 90 -10.53 14.47 10.19
CA THR A 90 -9.80 13.82 11.27
C THR A 90 -8.89 12.81 10.61
N ALA A 91 -8.34 13.16 9.43
CA ALA A 91 -6.90 13.09 9.33
C ALA A 91 -6.41 13.66 10.67
N VAL A 92 -6.04 12.79 11.60
CA VAL A 92 -4.86 13.08 12.37
C VAL A 92 -3.86 13.26 11.24
N PRO A 93 -3.49 14.51 10.87
CA PRO A 93 -2.45 14.69 9.88
C PRO A 93 -1.34 13.83 10.43
N GLY A 94 -0.92 12.79 9.70
CA GLY A 94 0.04 11.83 10.23
C GLY A 94 1.17 12.68 10.76
N ALA A 95 1.31 12.75 12.09
CA ALA A 95 2.14 13.78 12.69
C ALA A 95 3.50 13.60 12.02
N PRO A 96 4.10 14.66 11.46
CA PRO A 96 5.33 14.51 10.68
C PRO A 96 6.30 13.70 11.52
N LEU A 97 6.97 12.72 10.91
CA LEU A 97 7.85 11.82 11.64
C LEU A 97 8.83 12.68 12.46
N GLN A 98 8.75 12.58 13.79
CA GLN A 98 9.56 13.36 14.71
C GLN A 98 10.79 12.56 15.11
N ALA A 99 11.93 13.23 15.31
CA ALA A 99 13.16 12.58 15.72
C ALA A 99 13.00 11.85 17.07
N GLU A 100 12.23 12.43 17.98
CA GLU A 100 11.90 11.90 19.31
C GLU A 100 11.14 10.57 19.25
N SER A 101 10.42 10.31 18.15
CA SER A 101 9.76 9.02 17.92
C SER A 101 10.71 7.98 17.32
N VAL A 102 11.68 8.41 16.51
CA VAL A 102 12.62 7.51 15.81
C VAL A 102 13.80 7.11 16.70
N ARG A 103 14.36 8.03 17.50
CA ARG A 103 15.51 7.75 18.38
C ARG A 103 15.27 6.57 19.34
N PRO A 104 14.14 6.48 20.07
CA PRO A 104 13.88 5.35 20.96
C PRO A 104 13.80 4.02 20.20
N LEU A 105 13.22 4.02 19.00
CA LEU A 105 13.17 2.83 18.15
C LEU A 105 14.57 2.42 17.69
N ALA A 106 15.40 3.37 17.25
CA ALA A 106 16.78 3.11 16.88
C ALA A 106 17.58 2.52 18.06
N GLN A 107 17.42 3.08 19.27
CA GLN A 107 18.04 2.59 20.50
C GLN A 107 17.57 1.18 20.87
N LEU A 108 16.27 0.88 20.74
CA LEU A 108 15.72 -0.44 20.99
C LEU A 108 16.28 -1.48 20.01
N VAL A 109 16.32 -1.15 18.72
CA VAL A 109 16.91 -2.03 17.70
C VAL A 109 18.39 -2.26 17.97
N ASP A 110 19.14 -1.20 18.29
CA ASP A 110 20.56 -1.28 18.63
C ASP A 110 20.83 -2.11 19.90
N ALA A 111 20.01 -1.98 20.93
CA ALA A 111 20.13 -2.76 22.16
C ALA A 111 19.96 -4.27 21.93
N VAL A 112 19.14 -4.66 20.94
CA VAL A 112 18.96 -6.07 20.54
C VAL A 112 20.04 -6.51 19.56
N ALA A 113 20.36 -5.67 18.58
CA ALA A 113 21.27 -6.00 17.49
C ALA A 113 22.73 -6.08 17.96
N ARG A 114 23.18 -5.17 18.83
CA ARG A 114 24.59 -5.08 19.24
C ARG A 114 25.09 -6.37 19.92
N PRO A 115 24.38 -6.97 20.90
CA PRO A 115 24.82 -8.24 21.48
C PRO A 115 24.83 -9.41 20.48
N ALA A 116 23.84 -9.47 19.58
CA ALA A 116 23.75 -10.51 18.56
C ALA A 116 24.94 -10.40 17.57
N TYR A 117 25.18 -9.19 17.06
CA TYR A 117 26.28 -8.90 16.16
C TYR A 117 27.65 -9.12 16.82
N GLY A 118 27.81 -8.76 18.10
CA GLY A 118 29.04 -9.01 18.84
C GLY A 118 29.35 -10.50 19.04
N ARG A 119 28.32 -11.36 19.11
CA ARG A 119 28.49 -12.81 19.23
C ARG A 119 28.74 -13.49 17.87
N ALA A 120 28.05 -13.03 16.82
CA ALA A 120 28.12 -13.61 15.49
C ALA A 120 28.10 -12.50 14.43
N PRO A 121 29.25 -11.87 14.14
CA PRO A 121 29.31 -10.75 13.19
C PRO A 121 29.00 -11.19 11.76
N ASP A 122 29.16 -12.47 11.44
CA ASP A 122 28.88 -13.06 10.12
C ASP A 122 27.42 -13.53 9.96
N ASP A 123 26.61 -13.46 11.02
CA ASP A 123 25.18 -13.78 10.95
C ASP A 123 24.43 -12.69 10.18
N GLY A 124 23.79 -13.05 9.06
CA GLY A 124 23.16 -12.08 8.17
C GLY A 124 22.00 -11.35 8.82
N LEU A 125 21.20 -12.03 9.67
CA LEU A 125 20.11 -11.38 10.40
C LEU A 125 20.63 -10.37 11.42
N ALA A 126 21.71 -10.67 12.14
CA ALA A 126 22.37 -9.72 13.03
C ALA A 126 22.92 -8.51 12.26
N GLN A 127 23.55 -8.73 11.10
CA GLN A 127 24.04 -7.65 10.21
C GLN A 127 22.91 -6.74 9.70
N ILE A 128 21.80 -7.34 9.23
CA ILE A 128 20.61 -6.63 8.76
C ILE A 128 20.04 -5.78 9.89
N THR A 129 19.85 -6.37 11.07
CA THR A 129 19.24 -5.69 12.22
C THR A 129 20.12 -4.54 12.71
N ALA A 130 21.44 -4.73 12.80
CA ALA A 130 22.37 -3.67 13.16
C ALA A 130 22.38 -2.53 12.13
N SER A 131 22.33 -2.86 10.84
CA SER A 131 22.27 -1.86 9.77
C SER A 131 20.94 -1.11 9.77
N ALA A 132 19.82 -1.77 10.06
CA ALA A 132 18.52 -1.13 10.25
C ALA A 132 18.53 -0.15 11.43
N GLY A 133 19.15 -0.52 12.56
CA GLY A 133 19.34 0.37 13.71
C GLY A 133 20.13 1.64 13.33
N ARG A 134 21.22 1.49 12.57
CA ARG A 134 22.01 2.63 12.05
C ARG A 134 21.21 3.50 11.08
N ALA A 135 20.42 2.90 10.19
CA ALA A 135 19.56 3.65 9.27
C ALA A 135 18.50 4.47 10.04
N LEU A 136 17.86 3.88 11.06
CA LEU A 136 16.91 4.59 11.91
C LEU A 136 17.57 5.76 12.66
N GLN A 137 18.79 5.55 13.19
CA GLN A 137 19.55 6.62 13.83
C GLN A 137 19.86 7.75 12.85
N ALA A 138 20.32 7.44 11.63
CA ALA A 138 20.59 8.44 10.61
C ALA A 138 19.32 9.18 10.14
N VAL A 139 18.16 8.51 10.12
CA VAL A 139 16.86 9.19 9.89
C VAL A 139 16.54 10.15 11.05
N ALA A 140 16.76 9.75 12.30
CA ALA A 140 16.55 10.64 13.44
C ALA A 140 17.46 11.87 13.38
N ASP A 141 18.74 11.70 13.03
CA ASP A 141 19.69 12.79 12.86
C ASP A 141 19.36 13.67 11.63
N ALA A 142 18.70 13.12 10.61
CA ALA A 142 18.19 13.91 9.49
C ALA A 142 17.02 14.83 9.89
N LEU A 143 16.19 14.35 10.82
CA LEU A 143 15.01 15.05 11.33
C LEU A 143 15.39 16.10 12.38
N ASP A 144 16.37 15.79 13.21
CA ASP A 144 16.90 16.64 14.28
C ASP A 144 18.44 16.62 14.24
N PRO A 145 19.05 17.51 13.44
CA PRO A 145 20.49 17.57 13.25
C PRO A 145 21.23 17.80 14.56
N PRO A 146 22.20 16.93 14.91
CA PRO A 146 22.99 17.10 16.13
C PRO A 146 23.80 18.39 16.09
N THR A 147 23.71 19.19 17.16
CA THR A 147 24.31 20.53 17.25
C THR A 147 25.84 20.52 17.40
N ASP A 148 26.41 19.37 17.76
CA ASP A 148 27.83 19.15 18.07
C ASP A 148 28.61 18.51 16.91
N GLN A 149 27.95 18.17 15.80
CA GLN A 149 28.65 17.65 14.64
C GLN A 149 29.37 18.79 13.93
N GLY A 150 30.69 18.67 13.86
CA GLY A 150 31.58 19.67 13.28
C GLY A 150 31.28 19.97 11.80
N PRO A 151 32.11 20.80 11.15
CA PRO A 151 31.84 21.37 9.83
C PRO A 151 31.72 20.38 8.65
N GLY A 152 31.79 19.07 8.90
CA GLY A 152 31.65 18.00 7.90
C GLY A 152 30.28 17.31 7.88
N TRP A 153 29.30 17.75 8.68
CA TRP A 153 27.95 17.22 8.57
C TRP A 153 27.16 17.99 7.51
N THR A 154 26.78 17.32 6.43
CA THR A 154 25.81 17.86 5.48
C THR A 154 24.62 16.92 5.34
N ARG A 155 23.42 17.50 5.25
CA ARG A 155 22.19 16.73 5.00
C ARG A 155 22.28 15.89 3.72
N THR A 156 22.97 16.38 2.70
CA THR A 156 23.16 15.68 1.42
C THR A 156 23.98 14.40 1.60
N GLU A 157 25.13 14.46 2.27
CA GLU A 157 25.94 13.27 2.56
C GLU A 157 25.18 12.26 3.41
N LEU A 158 24.41 12.74 4.40
CA LEU A 158 23.54 11.89 5.20
C LEU A 158 22.49 11.15 4.35
N MET A 159 21.85 11.85 3.41
CA MET A 159 20.85 11.23 2.52
C MET A 159 21.49 10.19 1.59
N HIS A 160 22.70 10.44 1.08
CA HIS A 160 23.45 9.45 0.30
C HIS A 160 23.81 8.23 1.15
N GLY A 161 24.36 8.44 2.35
CA GLY A 161 24.68 7.35 3.28
C GLY A 161 23.45 6.53 3.68
N LEU A 162 22.29 7.17 3.84
CA LEU A 162 21.01 6.49 4.07
C LEU A 162 20.59 5.63 2.88
N ALA A 163 20.73 6.14 1.66
CA ALA A 163 20.43 5.38 0.44
C ALA A 163 21.35 4.15 0.32
N ASP A 164 22.65 4.32 0.53
CA ASP A 164 23.65 3.24 0.49
C ASP A 164 23.41 2.19 1.58
N THR A 165 23.05 2.64 2.78
CA THR A 165 22.69 1.76 3.90
C THR A 165 21.41 0.98 3.57
N GLY A 166 20.40 1.64 3.01
CA GLY A 166 19.15 1.00 2.59
C GLY A 166 19.37 -0.05 1.50
N ALA A 167 20.22 0.24 0.51
CA ALA A 167 20.61 -0.72 -0.52
C ALA A 167 21.34 -1.92 0.08
N SER A 168 22.25 -1.68 1.02
CA SER A 168 22.99 -2.74 1.73
C SER A 168 22.07 -3.64 2.55
N ILE A 169 21.11 -3.07 3.29
CA ILE A 169 20.09 -3.81 4.05
C ILE A 169 19.25 -4.68 3.11
N THR A 170 18.77 -4.10 2.00
CA THR A 170 17.94 -4.81 1.01
C THR A 170 18.70 -6.01 0.44
N ARG A 171 19.96 -5.81 0.04
CA ARG A 171 20.81 -6.87 -0.49
C ARG A 171 21.06 -7.99 0.52
N ALA A 172 21.37 -7.64 1.77
CA ALA A 172 21.56 -8.63 2.83
C ALA A 172 20.26 -9.42 3.08
N ALA A 173 19.11 -8.74 3.13
CA ALA A 173 17.81 -9.40 3.28
C ALA A 173 17.48 -10.34 2.12
N HIS A 174 17.79 -9.97 0.88
CA HIS A 174 17.64 -10.87 -0.27
C HIS A 174 18.54 -12.09 -0.15
N ARG A 175 19.79 -11.94 0.29
CA ARG A 175 20.70 -13.07 0.49
C ARG A 175 20.15 -14.05 1.52
N GLU A 176 19.68 -13.57 2.66
CA GLU A 176 19.08 -14.42 3.69
C GLU A 176 17.82 -15.11 3.18
N LEU A 177 16.97 -14.38 2.45
CA LEU A 177 15.75 -14.95 1.88
C LEU A 177 16.09 -16.06 0.86
N ALA A 178 17.02 -15.79 -0.06
CA ALA A 178 17.47 -16.73 -1.07
C ALA A 178 18.14 -17.98 -0.46
N ALA A 179 18.87 -17.81 0.64
CA ALA A 179 19.48 -18.94 1.36
C ALA A 179 18.45 -19.81 2.11
N SER A 180 17.28 -19.24 2.44
CA SER A 180 16.26 -19.90 3.26
C SER A 180 15.08 -20.50 2.49
N GLN A 181 14.90 -20.15 1.22
CA GLN A 181 13.75 -20.55 0.41
C GLN A 181 14.17 -21.38 -0.80
N ASP A 182 13.28 -22.27 -1.22
CA ASP A 182 13.44 -23.01 -2.47
C ASP A 182 13.22 -22.08 -3.68
N PRO A 183 13.95 -22.27 -4.81
CA PRO A 183 13.75 -21.51 -6.03
C PRO A 183 12.29 -21.42 -6.51
N ASP A 184 11.52 -22.51 -6.40
CA ASP A 184 10.12 -22.52 -6.84
C ASP A 184 9.25 -21.62 -5.93
N GLU A 185 9.48 -21.63 -4.62
CA GLU A 185 8.79 -20.75 -3.67
C GLU A 185 9.11 -19.27 -3.92
N LEU A 186 10.37 -18.96 -4.26
CA LEU A 186 10.79 -17.61 -4.62
C LEU A 186 10.10 -17.15 -5.93
N ALA A 187 10.04 -18.02 -6.94
CA ALA A 187 9.35 -17.74 -8.20
C ALA A 187 7.86 -17.46 -7.98
N GLU A 188 7.16 -18.32 -7.24
CA GLU A 188 5.74 -18.15 -6.91
C GLU A 188 5.49 -16.85 -6.14
N ARG A 189 6.33 -16.55 -5.16
CA ARG A 189 6.22 -15.34 -4.34
C ARG A 189 6.41 -14.08 -5.17
N THR A 190 7.46 -14.02 -5.99
CA THR A 190 7.72 -12.83 -6.81
C THR A 190 6.70 -12.67 -7.93
N ASP A 191 6.16 -13.76 -8.47
CA ASP A 191 5.02 -13.73 -9.41
C ASP A 191 3.76 -13.16 -8.74
N HIS A 192 3.45 -13.65 -7.53
CA HIS A 192 2.32 -13.14 -6.75
C HIS A 192 2.43 -11.62 -6.49
N LEU A 193 3.62 -11.14 -6.09
CA LEU A 193 3.86 -9.71 -5.87
C LEU A 193 3.68 -8.88 -7.16
N HIS A 194 4.14 -9.41 -8.29
CA HIS A 194 4.01 -8.77 -9.58
C HIS A 194 2.56 -8.68 -10.06
N ARG A 195 1.82 -9.80 -10.04
CA ARG A 195 0.39 -9.81 -10.35
C ARG A 195 -0.38 -8.89 -9.41
N SER A 196 -0.02 -8.86 -8.13
CA SER A 196 -0.63 -7.96 -7.15
C SER A 196 -0.40 -6.48 -7.46
N ALA A 197 0.75 -6.11 -8.03
CA ALA A 197 1.01 -4.74 -8.48
C ALA A 197 0.11 -4.38 -9.68
N LEU A 198 0.03 -5.27 -10.68
CA LEU A 198 -0.83 -5.09 -11.86
C LEU A 198 -2.32 -4.99 -11.49
N HIS A 199 -2.79 -5.82 -10.55
CA HIS A 199 -4.20 -5.82 -10.13
C HIS A 199 -4.68 -4.51 -9.49
N ARG A 200 -3.77 -3.64 -9.04
CA ARG A 200 -4.15 -2.30 -8.53
C ARG A 200 -4.55 -1.34 -9.64
N GLY A 201 -4.20 -1.64 -10.91
CA GLY A 201 -4.55 -0.83 -12.08
C GLY A 201 -3.91 0.57 -12.10
N ARG A 202 -2.91 0.81 -11.25
CA ARG A 202 -2.24 2.13 -11.10
C ARG A 202 -0.72 2.06 -11.27
N ASP A 203 -0.18 0.85 -11.28
CA ASP A 203 1.24 0.60 -11.37
C ASP A 203 1.50 -0.12 -12.69
N ALA A 204 2.34 0.44 -13.54
CA ALA A 204 2.93 -0.32 -14.63
C ALA A 204 3.91 -1.33 -14.03
N ALA A 205 4.04 -2.51 -14.65
CA ALA A 205 5.02 -3.50 -14.24
C ALA A 205 5.91 -3.89 -15.43
N ALA A 206 7.22 -3.82 -15.24
CA ALA A 206 8.20 -4.23 -16.23
C ALA A 206 8.25 -5.76 -16.28
N GLU A 207 7.86 -6.34 -17.40
CA GLU A 207 7.99 -7.78 -17.66
C GLU A 207 9.40 -8.15 -18.13
N ARG A 208 10.03 -7.23 -18.88
CA ARG A 208 11.35 -7.41 -19.47
C ARG A 208 12.09 -6.07 -19.58
N ALA A 209 13.41 -6.13 -19.46
CA ALA A 209 14.31 -5.01 -19.69
C ALA A 209 15.49 -5.45 -20.56
N ASP A 210 15.79 -4.68 -21.60
CA ASP A 210 17.03 -4.82 -22.37
C ASP A 210 17.98 -3.70 -21.90
N VAL A 211 19.14 -4.08 -21.36
CA VAL A 211 20.13 -3.20 -20.72
C VAL A 211 21.45 -3.26 -21.49
N VAL A 212 21.99 -2.11 -21.86
CA VAL A 212 23.33 -2.02 -22.44
C VAL A 212 24.34 -1.77 -21.32
N VAL A 213 25.28 -2.70 -21.13
CA VAL A 213 26.29 -2.66 -20.08
C VAL A 213 27.64 -2.33 -20.70
N ALA A 214 28.23 -1.20 -20.29
CA ALA A 214 29.60 -0.85 -20.65
C ALA A 214 30.59 -1.62 -19.78
N LEU A 215 31.56 -2.28 -20.42
CA LEU A 215 32.60 -3.05 -19.76
C LEU A 215 33.86 -2.18 -19.54
N PRO A 216 34.70 -2.50 -18.53
CA PRO A 216 35.96 -1.81 -18.32
C PRO A 216 36.93 -1.86 -19.51
N THR A 217 36.74 -2.81 -20.42
CA THR A 217 37.49 -2.94 -21.69
C THR A 217 37.12 -1.87 -22.72
N GLY A 218 36.02 -1.11 -22.49
CA GLY A 218 35.45 -0.16 -23.44
C GLY A 218 34.43 -0.77 -24.41
N GLU A 219 34.24 -2.09 -24.37
CA GLU A 219 33.17 -2.79 -25.10
C GLU A 219 31.82 -2.60 -24.40
N SER A 220 30.73 -2.81 -25.13
CA SER A 220 29.39 -2.84 -24.57
C SER A 220 28.70 -4.15 -24.95
N ILE A 221 27.90 -4.68 -24.02
CA ILE A 221 27.09 -5.88 -24.26
C ILE A 221 25.61 -5.57 -24.01
N THR A 222 24.73 -6.25 -24.73
CA THR A 222 23.28 -6.14 -24.51
C THR A 222 22.81 -7.32 -23.68
N VAL A 223 22.32 -7.03 -22.48
CA VAL A 223 21.76 -8.01 -21.54
C VAL A 223 20.25 -7.86 -21.49
N ARG A 224 19.55 -8.96 -21.66
CA ARG A 224 18.10 -9.06 -21.58
C ARG A 224 17.70 -9.78 -20.32
N LEU A 225 17.00 -9.05 -19.45
CA LEU A 225 16.41 -9.53 -18.21
C LEU A 225 14.92 -9.71 -18.44
N GLY A 226 14.39 -10.90 -18.16
CA GLY A 226 12.98 -11.22 -18.31
C GLY A 226 12.45 -12.05 -17.17
N ARG A 227 11.24 -12.57 -17.37
CA ARG A 227 10.58 -13.49 -16.46
C ARG A 227 10.04 -14.68 -17.23
N ASP A 228 10.14 -15.86 -16.63
CA ASP A 228 9.50 -17.07 -17.10
C ASP A 228 8.92 -17.82 -15.89
N HIS A 229 7.61 -18.05 -15.89
CA HIS A 229 6.89 -18.66 -14.76
C HIS A 229 7.25 -18.06 -13.38
N GLY A 230 7.44 -16.75 -13.31
CA GLY A 230 7.81 -16.04 -12.08
C GLY A 230 9.30 -15.93 -11.84
N TRP A 231 10.10 -16.89 -12.32
CA TRP A 231 11.56 -16.89 -12.22
C TRP A 231 12.22 -15.90 -13.16
N THR A 232 13.42 -15.43 -12.81
CA THR A 232 14.18 -14.47 -13.63
C THR A 232 14.91 -15.20 -14.76
N THR A 233 14.84 -14.66 -15.96
CA THR A 233 15.64 -15.13 -17.11
C THR A 233 16.67 -14.08 -17.51
N LEU A 234 17.85 -14.54 -17.90
CA LEU A 234 18.96 -13.71 -18.39
C LEU A 234 19.45 -14.28 -19.74
N SER A 235 19.55 -13.41 -20.73
CA SER A 235 20.14 -13.73 -22.03
C SER A 235 20.90 -12.52 -22.57
N GLY A 236 21.78 -12.71 -23.55
CA GLY A 236 22.46 -11.59 -24.18
C GLY A 236 23.26 -11.98 -25.40
N ASP A 237 23.91 -10.99 -26.01
CA ASP A 237 24.67 -11.12 -27.26
C ASP A 237 26.15 -11.52 -27.04
N SER A 238 26.58 -11.66 -25.79
CA SER A 238 27.98 -11.89 -25.43
C SER A 238 28.18 -13.25 -24.77
N PRO A 239 29.25 -14.00 -25.15
CA PRO A 239 29.64 -15.24 -24.48
C PRO A 239 30.18 -15.01 -23.06
N LEU A 240 30.41 -13.74 -22.67
CA LEU A 240 30.86 -13.39 -21.32
C LEU A 240 29.75 -13.57 -20.27
N LEU A 241 28.49 -13.65 -20.70
CA LEU A 241 27.38 -14.01 -19.83
C LEU A 241 27.46 -15.51 -19.54
N THR A 242 28.02 -15.83 -18.38
CA THR A 242 28.20 -17.19 -17.90
C THR A 242 27.53 -17.33 -16.53
N GLY A 243 27.07 -18.54 -16.21
CA GLY A 243 26.40 -18.84 -14.95
C GLY A 243 24.88 -18.95 -15.09
N GLU A 244 24.31 -19.75 -14.20
CA GLU A 244 22.86 -19.82 -14.01
C GLU A 244 22.45 -18.75 -13.00
N ILE A 245 21.23 -18.22 -13.15
CA ILE A 245 20.65 -17.27 -12.21
C ILE A 245 20.33 -18.02 -10.91
N ASP A 246 20.96 -17.61 -9.81
CA ASP A 246 20.64 -18.13 -8.49
C ASP A 246 19.48 -17.37 -7.82
N GLY A 247 19.10 -17.76 -6.60
CA GLY A 247 18.02 -17.10 -5.86
C GLY A 247 18.31 -15.65 -5.49
N LEU A 248 19.57 -15.28 -5.27
CA LEU A 248 19.95 -13.89 -4.96
C LEU A 248 19.85 -13.04 -6.23
N ASP A 249 20.40 -13.51 -7.35
CA ASP A 249 20.31 -12.87 -8.65
C ASP A 249 18.85 -12.66 -9.06
N HIS A 250 18.00 -13.69 -8.85
CA HIS A 250 16.56 -13.60 -9.08
C HIS A 250 15.95 -12.42 -8.30
N LEU A 251 16.16 -12.35 -6.98
CA LEU A 251 15.59 -11.30 -6.13
C LEU A 251 16.15 -9.90 -6.45
N GLU A 252 17.45 -9.78 -6.72
CA GLU A 252 18.07 -8.50 -7.10
C GLU A 252 17.51 -7.98 -8.43
N VAL A 253 17.34 -8.84 -9.44
CA VAL A 253 16.72 -8.48 -10.72
C VAL A 253 15.25 -8.09 -10.54
N GLN A 254 14.47 -8.86 -9.76
CA GLN A 254 13.07 -8.52 -9.50
C GLN A 254 12.93 -7.17 -8.79
N HIS A 255 13.83 -6.87 -7.85
CA HIS A 255 13.86 -5.56 -7.20
C HIS A 255 14.19 -4.43 -8.17
N ALA A 256 15.18 -4.62 -9.06
CA ALA A 256 15.52 -3.65 -10.09
C ALA A 256 14.35 -3.39 -11.05
N LEU A 257 13.68 -4.44 -11.52
CA LEU A 257 12.48 -4.32 -12.36
C LEU A 257 11.36 -3.57 -11.63
N ALA A 258 11.14 -3.81 -10.34
CA ALA A 258 10.17 -3.08 -9.55
C ALA A 258 10.54 -1.59 -9.37
N VAL A 259 11.82 -1.26 -9.24
CA VAL A 259 12.30 0.13 -9.22
C VAL A 259 12.03 0.80 -10.57
N LEU A 260 12.39 0.17 -11.69
CA LEU A 260 12.13 0.69 -13.04
C LEU A 260 10.65 0.90 -13.29
N SER A 261 9.83 -0.09 -12.91
CA SER A 261 8.36 -0.04 -12.98
C SER A 261 7.80 1.21 -12.30
N ARG A 262 8.26 1.52 -11.08
CA ARG A 262 7.85 2.73 -10.35
C ARG A 262 8.30 4.01 -11.02
N VAL A 263 9.51 4.03 -11.60
CA VAL A 263 10.02 5.21 -12.33
C VAL A 263 9.18 5.45 -13.58
N ILE A 264 8.92 4.40 -14.37
CA ILE A 264 8.13 4.46 -15.60
C ILE A 264 6.69 4.88 -15.28
N THR A 265 6.06 4.28 -14.27
CA THR A 265 4.69 4.62 -13.84
C THR A 265 4.52 6.12 -13.60
N ARG A 266 5.49 6.79 -12.95
CA ARG A 266 5.45 8.25 -12.71
C ARG A 266 5.59 9.10 -13.97
N LYS A 267 5.98 8.51 -15.10
CA LYS A 267 6.20 9.18 -16.39
C LYS A 267 5.13 8.85 -17.42
N LEU A 268 4.32 7.82 -17.16
CA LEU A 268 3.17 7.50 -17.98
C LEU A 268 2.03 8.48 -17.68
N ASP A 269 1.27 8.83 -18.71
CA ASP A 269 0.06 9.62 -18.56
C ASP A 269 -1.10 8.77 -18.02
N GLU A 270 -2.19 9.42 -17.61
CA GLU A 270 -3.39 8.72 -17.12
C GLU A 270 -4.01 7.80 -18.19
N ALA A 271 -3.86 8.14 -19.48
CA ALA A 271 -4.40 7.34 -20.58
C ALA A 271 -3.74 5.96 -20.67
N ALA A 272 -2.51 5.81 -20.19
CA ALA A 272 -1.84 4.52 -20.05
C ALA A 272 -2.49 3.58 -19.00
N PHE A 273 -3.31 4.12 -18.08
CA PHE A 273 -3.96 3.38 -17.00
C PHE A 273 -5.48 3.29 -17.14
N VAL A 274 -6.07 4.01 -18.09
CA VAL A 274 -7.48 3.82 -18.43
C VAL A 274 -7.60 2.40 -18.99
N GLU A 275 -8.32 1.53 -18.27
CA GLU A 275 -8.81 0.26 -18.79
C GLU A 275 -9.39 0.57 -20.18
N THR A 276 -8.67 0.16 -21.24
CA THR A 276 -9.31 -0.05 -22.53
C THR A 276 -10.17 -1.27 -22.28
N ARG A 277 -11.35 -1.03 -21.69
CA ARG A 277 -12.34 -2.03 -21.32
C ARG A 277 -13.03 -2.53 -22.59
N GLU A 278 -12.25 -2.86 -23.60
CA GLU A 278 -12.73 -3.49 -24.83
C GLU A 278 -12.91 -5.00 -24.62
N ASP A 279 -12.19 -5.59 -23.66
CA ASP A 279 -12.41 -6.98 -23.26
C ASP A 279 -13.49 -7.09 -22.18
N ALA A 280 -14.73 -6.78 -22.57
CA ALA A 280 -15.79 -7.65 -22.14
C ALA A 280 -15.42 -9.05 -22.65
N LEU A 281 -15.01 -9.94 -21.73
CA LEU A 281 -14.77 -11.37 -22.03
C LEU A 281 -15.76 -11.85 -23.10
N PRO A 282 -15.35 -12.51 -24.18
CA PRO A 282 -16.30 -13.08 -25.14
C PRO A 282 -17.25 -14.02 -24.40
N GLY A 283 -18.52 -13.59 -24.23
CA GLY A 283 -19.54 -14.30 -23.44
C GLY A 283 -19.85 -13.71 -22.05
N GLY A 284 -19.22 -12.62 -21.65
CA GLY A 284 -19.64 -11.85 -20.47
C GLY A 284 -21.05 -11.28 -20.70
N PRO A 285 -21.96 -11.37 -19.71
CA PRO A 285 -23.29 -10.78 -19.85
C PRO A 285 -23.13 -9.29 -20.14
N PRO A 286 -23.91 -8.72 -21.09
CA PRO A 286 -23.78 -7.32 -21.46
C PRO A 286 -23.84 -6.46 -20.20
N VAL A 287 -22.92 -5.50 -20.11
CA VAL A 287 -22.90 -4.50 -19.03
C VAL A 287 -24.32 -3.98 -18.93
N ARG A 288 -25.01 -4.28 -17.82
CA ARG A 288 -26.34 -3.76 -17.59
C ARG A 288 -26.19 -2.25 -17.51
N GLN A 289 -26.47 -1.56 -18.61
CA GLN A 289 -26.68 -0.14 -18.59
C GLN A 289 -27.78 0.07 -17.56
N ARG A 290 -27.40 0.65 -16.43
CA ARG A 290 -28.36 1.09 -15.43
C ARG A 290 -29.06 2.26 -16.09
N ILE A 291 -30.13 1.98 -16.82
CA ILE A 291 -31.06 2.99 -17.30
C ILE A 291 -31.60 3.63 -16.03
N ILE A 292 -31.02 4.76 -15.66
CA ILE A 292 -31.60 5.66 -14.69
C ILE A 292 -32.81 6.23 -15.43
N PRO A 293 -34.05 5.90 -15.03
CA PRO A 293 -35.23 6.50 -15.65
C PRO A 293 -35.07 8.01 -15.55
N SER A 294 -35.11 8.69 -16.69
CA SER A 294 -35.15 10.16 -16.69
C SER A 294 -36.42 10.57 -15.94
N ASN A 295 -36.34 11.61 -15.12
CA ASN A 295 -37.48 12.12 -14.32
C ASN A 295 -38.71 12.52 -15.18
N GLU A 296 -38.57 12.54 -16.51
CA GLU A 296 -39.62 12.87 -17.47
C GLU A 296 -40.64 11.72 -17.69
N ASP A 297 -40.29 10.48 -17.34
CA ASP A 297 -41.21 9.32 -17.46
C ASP A 297 -42.02 9.06 -16.18
N GLN A 298 -41.92 9.93 -15.17
CA GLN A 298 -42.71 9.79 -13.96
C GLN A 298 -44.12 10.33 -14.21
N PRO A 299 -45.18 9.48 -14.21
CA PRO A 299 -46.53 9.97 -14.43
C PRO A 299 -46.88 11.01 -13.36
N PRO A 300 -47.60 12.09 -13.72
CA PRO A 300 -47.91 13.16 -12.79
C PRO A 300 -48.62 12.56 -11.56
N ALA A 301 -48.08 12.86 -10.38
CA ALA A 301 -48.61 12.40 -9.11
C ALA A 301 -50.11 12.63 -9.05
N GLY A 302 -50.87 11.54 -9.16
CA GLY A 302 -52.32 11.56 -9.08
C GLY A 302 -52.74 12.21 -7.78
N ARG A 303 -53.60 13.23 -7.88
CA ARG A 303 -54.27 13.88 -6.74
C ARG A 303 -54.75 12.80 -5.77
N ILE A 304 -54.15 12.77 -4.59
CA ILE A 304 -54.67 12.02 -3.45
C ILE A 304 -56.03 12.64 -3.16
N ARG A 305 -57.08 11.84 -3.38
CA ARG A 305 -58.45 12.18 -3.05
C ARG A 305 -58.53 12.29 -1.54
N GLU A 306 -58.80 13.49 -1.06
CA GLU A 306 -59.16 13.81 0.31
C GLU A 306 -60.39 12.96 0.67
N VAL A 307 -60.20 11.97 1.54
CA VAL A 307 -61.29 11.16 2.09
C VAL A 307 -61.59 11.73 3.47
N ASP A 308 -62.70 12.46 3.54
CA ASP A 308 -63.31 12.92 4.77
C ASP A 308 -63.68 11.76 5.69
N GLY A 309 -63.22 11.88 6.93
CA GLY A 309 -63.92 11.53 8.18
C GLY A 309 -64.47 10.11 8.37
N THR A 310 -63.98 9.41 9.40
CA THR A 310 -64.87 8.73 10.36
C THR A 310 -64.14 8.58 11.70
N ALA A 311 -64.78 9.11 12.75
CA ALA A 311 -64.39 9.01 14.14
C ALA A 311 -64.43 7.55 14.63
N ILE A 312 -63.42 7.12 15.41
CA ILE A 312 -63.49 5.88 16.18
C ILE A 312 -63.09 6.17 17.63
N GLY A 313 -63.98 5.73 18.52
CA GLY A 313 -64.04 6.05 19.94
C GLY A 313 -62.89 5.55 20.79
N SER A 314 -62.66 6.32 21.84
CA SER A 314 -61.83 6.02 23.01
C SER A 314 -62.31 4.76 23.73
N VAL A 315 -61.41 3.80 23.97
CA VAL A 315 -61.64 2.65 24.86
C VAL A 315 -60.73 2.76 26.08
N SER A 316 -61.35 2.70 27.26
CA SER A 316 -60.73 2.74 28.59
C SER A 316 -59.90 1.49 28.89
N PRO A 317 -58.81 1.59 29.69
CA PRO A 317 -58.05 0.42 30.12
C PRO A 317 -58.69 -0.20 31.37
N GLY A 318 -59.20 -1.42 31.21
CA GLY A 318 -59.66 -2.30 32.29
C GLY A 318 -58.54 -3.20 32.79
N GLN A 319 -58.47 -3.29 34.12
CA GLN A 319 -57.59 -4.12 34.95
C GLN A 319 -57.52 -5.60 34.53
N ARG A 320 -56.38 -6.22 34.82
CA ARG A 320 -56.23 -7.69 34.95
C ARG A 320 -55.20 -8.03 36.05
N PRO A 321 -55.27 -9.27 36.57
CA PRO A 321 -55.36 -9.60 37.99
C PRO A 321 -54.04 -9.64 38.76
#